data_AF-A0A067BYD8-F1
#
_entry.id   AF-A0A067BYD8-F1
#
_cell.length_a   1.000
_cell.length_b   1.000
_cell.length_c   1.000
_cell.angle_alpha   90.00
_cell.angle_beta   90.00
_cell.angle_gamma   90.00
#
_symmetry.space_group_name_H-M   'P 1'
#
loop_
_entity.id
_entity.type
_entity.pdbx_description
1 polymer ?
#
loop_
_entity_poly.entity_id
_entity_poly.type
_entity_poly.pdbx_seq_one_letter_code
_entity_poly.pdbx_strand_id
1 'polypeptide(L)'
;MQPCSAADLHAFLASSNPDRPLLCPEPISLGNNLVLRRATPADQHALVTFNGTAHGHMTKFGGWTKDRFQAQDGSGILPPKAGPESFTIIVDTSKNDLIVSSCQSIPQVWCYGIPNKRDASSSLHVPLTVVRPEAIGTLEAYRGRGLIAEHFKVHHAWAAALSSELQFIGGIPSYYTRFGYELCPRRGVSYTGHVATIPPLRTEAEPVRFRKATAADVPFLDRVARAASLAREGIYSDADAAQWRFLVSELWTGSYGTRPFYIIETNDNASHPIGFVRLNLHKTVTRFELDEASNVPRKLSWADVTPSLLRWLPHNYLNNCVPFEHLVETLEAQATGGDAIAPLTQELPSNWSFTLELGGCHPGLRAVPSSYVPIQTPSGHWYTRIPSWTAFLRAIAPVLEHRLASDAAFYAVSRTIVLHKAYRVVGGGTRLRIECGRVSAIDDIPRGVSENDLVRAEPDADRVLLPGTVACSLFLGHRTLSELLHQQHQVHVSAPHVPTLVDVLFPRMANDEIHGLQ
;
A
#
# COMPACT_ATOMS: atom_id res chain seq x y z
N MET A 1 -16.17 -21.69 7.75
CA MET A 1 -16.58 -20.33 7.33
C MET A 1 -16.26 -20.21 5.85
N GLN A 2 -17.22 -19.83 5.01
CA GLN A 2 -16.88 -19.46 3.63
C GLN A 2 -15.85 -18.32 3.68
N PRO A 3 -14.79 -18.34 2.85
CA PRO A 3 -13.87 -17.22 2.78
C PRO A 3 -14.66 -15.96 2.37
N CYS A 4 -14.55 -14.90 3.17
CA CYS A 4 -15.12 -13.59 2.86
C CYS A 4 -14.57 -13.14 1.49
N SER A 5 -15.44 -12.75 0.55
CA SER A 5 -14.97 -12.25 -0.73
C SER A 5 -14.37 -10.84 -0.58
N ALA A 6 -13.54 -10.40 -1.52
CA ALA A 6 -13.01 -9.03 -1.49
C ALA A 6 -14.15 -8.00 -1.51
N ALA A 7 -15.24 -8.28 -2.23
CA ALA A 7 -16.42 -7.42 -2.31
C ALA A 7 -17.14 -7.30 -0.95
N ASP A 8 -17.31 -8.41 -0.24
CA ASP A 8 -17.92 -8.41 1.10
C ASP A 8 -17.07 -7.59 2.07
N LEU A 9 -15.74 -7.72 1.99
CA LEU A 9 -14.85 -6.96 2.84
C LEU A 9 -14.83 -5.47 2.51
N HIS A 10 -14.87 -5.12 1.21
CA HIS A 10 -15.03 -3.73 0.78
C HIS A 10 -16.33 -3.11 1.32
N ALA A 11 -17.44 -3.85 1.25
CA ALA A 11 -18.74 -3.43 1.79
C ALA A 11 -18.69 -3.27 3.32
N PHE A 12 -18.07 -4.21 4.04
CA PHE A 12 -17.91 -4.13 5.49
C PHE A 12 -17.10 -2.88 5.91
N LEU A 13 -16.03 -2.56 5.19
CA LEU A 13 -15.14 -1.44 5.50
C LEU A 13 -15.68 -0.07 5.03
N ALA A 14 -16.75 -0.02 4.26
CA ALA A 14 -17.33 1.23 3.78
C ALA A 14 -17.79 2.13 4.94
N SER A 15 -17.59 3.44 4.83
CA SER A 15 -18.06 4.43 5.82
C SER A 15 -19.59 4.52 5.88
N SER A 16 -20.29 4.06 4.84
CA SER A 16 -21.75 3.94 4.81
C SER A 16 -22.28 2.70 5.54
N ASN A 17 -21.43 1.75 5.93
CA ASN A 17 -21.86 0.56 6.65
C ASN A 17 -22.13 0.90 8.13
N PRO A 18 -23.38 0.77 8.63
CA PRO A 18 -23.70 1.07 10.02
C PRO A 18 -23.06 0.10 11.02
N ASP A 19 -22.73 -1.13 10.59
CA ASP A 19 -22.11 -2.15 11.43
C ASP A 19 -20.59 -1.99 11.54
N ARG A 20 -20.01 -1.06 10.78
CA ARG A 20 -18.58 -0.75 10.87
C ARG A 20 -18.28 -0.13 12.24
N PRO A 21 -17.39 -0.72 13.05
CA PRO A 21 -16.98 -0.14 14.32
C PRO A 21 -16.53 1.32 14.18
N LEU A 22 -16.91 2.18 15.12
CA LEU A 22 -16.50 3.57 15.12
C LEU A 22 -15.06 3.72 15.65
N LEU A 23 -14.26 4.55 14.99
CA LEU A 23 -12.97 4.99 15.51
C LEU A 23 -13.22 5.93 16.69
N CYS A 24 -12.64 5.66 17.87
CA CYS A 24 -12.80 6.50 19.06
C CYS A 24 -14.26 6.89 19.34
N PRO A 25 -15.14 5.94 19.69
CA PRO A 25 -16.57 6.21 19.85
C PRO A 25 -16.86 7.28 20.91
N GLU A 26 -16.07 7.31 21.98
CA GLU A 26 -16.15 8.30 23.04
C GLU A 26 -14.86 9.13 23.13
N PRO A 27 -14.93 10.43 23.46
CA PRO A 27 -13.76 11.24 23.78
C PRO A 27 -12.98 10.70 24.98
N ILE A 28 -11.65 10.77 24.92
CA ILE A 28 -10.74 10.31 25.97
C ILE A 28 -10.02 11.53 26.55
N SER A 29 -10.22 11.79 27.85
CA SER A 29 -9.44 12.80 28.58
C SER A 29 -8.02 12.30 28.79
N LEU A 30 -7.04 13.10 28.38
CA LEU A 30 -5.61 12.82 28.56
C LEU A 30 -5.00 13.64 29.71
N GLY A 31 -5.82 14.42 30.43
CA GLY A 31 -5.38 15.40 31.42
C GLY A 31 -4.80 16.68 30.79
N ASN A 32 -4.46 17.67 31.62
CA ASN A 32 -3.88 18.95 31.18
C ASN A 32 -4.68 19.66 30.07
N ASN A 33 -6.02 19.62 30.16
CA ASN A 33 -6.94 20.17 29.15
C ASN A 33 -6.82 19.52 27.75
N LEU A 34 -6.21 18.34 27.65
CA LEU A 34 -6.10 17.60 26.38
C LEU A 34 -7.19 16.54 26.28
N VAL A 35 -7.89 16.53 25.15
CA VAL A 35 -8.93 15.55 24.84
C VAL A 35 -8.63 14.91 23.48
N LEU A 36 -8.52 13.59 23.44
CA LEU A 36 -8.47 12.81 22.20
C LEU A 36 -9.90 12.48 21.79
N ARG A 37 -10.27 12.81 20.55
CA ARG A 37 -11.57 12.44 19.98
C ARG A 37 -11.47 12.14 18.49
N ARG A 38 -12.52 11.54 17.94
CA ARG A 38 -12.72 11.46 16.50
C ARG A 38 -12.99 12.86 15.91
N ALA A 39 -12.50 13.12 14.70
CA ALA A 39 -12.84 14.34 13.98
C ALA A 39 -14.28 14.30 13.43
N THR A 40 -14.84 15.48 13.23
CA THR A 40 -16.18 15.73 12.69
C THR A 40 -16.08 16.65 11.48
N PRO A 41 -17.13 16.78 10.65
CA PRO A 41 -17.11 17.73 9.53
C PRO A 41 -16.76 19.17 9.92
N ALA A 42 -17.10 19.59 11.16
CA ALA A 42 -16.78 20.93 11.68
C ALA A 42 -15.26 21.16 11.87
N ASP A 43 -14.47 20.10 11.99
CA ASP A 43 -13.01 20.19 12.19
C ASP A 43 -12.25 20.45 10.87
N GLN A 44 -12.91 20.49 9.71
CA GLN A 44 -12.28 20.57 8.40
C GLN A 44 -11.22 21.67 8.32
N HIS A 45 -11.58 22.91 8.66
CA HIS A 45 -10.68 24.05 8.51
C HIS A 45 -9.47 23.93 9.45
N ALA A 46 -9.70 23.62 10.73
CA ALA A 46 -8.64 23.49 11.72
C ALA A 46 -7.68 22.33 11.38
N LEU A 47 -8.21 21.20 10.91
CA LEU A 47 -7.42 20.01 10.60
C LEU A 47 -6.62 20.17 9.30
N VAL A 48 -7.20 20.78 8.27
CA VAL A 48 -6.49 21.15 7.03
C VAL A 48 -5.31 22.06 7.35
N THR A 49 -5.53 23.09 8.17
CA THR A 49 -4.48 24.01 8.62
C THR A 49 -3.40 23.30 9.43
N PHE A 50 -3.81 22.45 10.40
CA PHE A 50 -2.88 21.67 11.21
C PHE A 50 -2.00 20.76 10.34
N ASN A 51 -2.59 19.92 9.47
CA ASN A 51 -1.84 18.97 8.65
C ASN A 51 -0.98 19.69 7.61
N GLY A 52 -1.49 20.77 7.00
CA GLY A 52 -0.71 21.59 6.07
C GLY A 52 0.54 22.17 6.73
N THR A 53 0.41 22.66 7.97
CA THR A 53 1.54 23.19 8.76
C THR A 53 2.49 22.08 9.22
N ALA A 54 1.96 21.01 9.82
CA ALA A 54 2.76 19.94 10.42
C ALA A 54 3.59 19.16 9.40
N HIS A 55 3.11 19.09 8.14
CA HIS A 55 3.80 18.42 7.03
C HIS A 55 4.46 19.38 6.04
N GLY A 56 4.48 20.69 6.34
CA GLY A 56 5.26 21.69 5.60
C GLY A 56 4.73 22.07 4.21
N HIS A 57 3.46 21.76 3.90
CA HIS A 57 2.83 22.10 2.61
C HIS A 57 1.32 22.35 2.77
N MET A 58 0.91 23.61 2.86
CA MET A 58 -0.51 23.96 3.08
C MET A 58 -1.41 23.56 1.90
N THR A 59 -0.94 23.74 0.68
CA THR A 59 -1.66 23.36 -0.54
C THR A 59 -1.69 21.85 -0.77
N LYS A 60 -0.53 21.20 -0.68
CA LYS A 60 -0.41 19.76 -0.98
C LYS A 60 -1.02 18.89 0.12
N PHE A 61 -0.51 18.99 1.35
CA PHE A 61 -0.99 18.15 2.47
C PHE A 61 -2.29 18.67 3.08
N GLY A 62 -2.50 19.99 3.10
CA GLY A 62 -3.81 20.55 3.46
C GLY A 62 -4.88 20.18 2.42
N GLY A 63 -4.56 20.25 1.12
CA GLY A 63 -5.44 19.78 0.04
C GLY A 63 -5.77 18.29 0.15
N TRP A 64 -4.79 17.44 0.46
CA TRP A 64 -5.03 16.02 0.72
C TRP A 64 -5.93 15.77 1.93
N THR A 65 -5.77 16.57 2.99
CA THR A 65 -6.68 16.52 4.14
C THR A 65 -8.08 16.96 3.74
N LYS A 66 -8.21 17.99 2.89
CA LYS A 66 -9.49 18.52 2.39
C LYS A 66 -10.27 17.47 1.59
N ASP A 67 -9.61 16.63 0.80
CA ASP A 67 -10.24 15.52 0.05
C ASP A 67 -10.99 14.54 0.97
N ARG A 68 -10.70 14.53 2.28
CA ARG A 68 -11.40 13.69 3.26
C ARG A 68 -12.72 14.28 3.73
N PHE A 69 -12.96 15.56 3.46
CA PHE A 69 -14.12 16.32 3.93
C PHE A 69 -15.02 16.79 2.80
N GLN A 70 -14.50 16.87 1.57
CA GLN A 70 -15.25 17.42 0.44
C GLN A 70 -14.68 16.94 -0.90
N ALA A 71 -15.56 16.53 -1.83
CA ALA A 71 -15.22 16.30 -3.23
C ALA A 71 -14.80 17.59 -3.96
N GLN A 72 -13.95 17.47 -4.97
CA GLN A 72 -13.54 18.60 -5.80
C GLN A 72 -14.73 19.33 -6.44
N ASP A 73 -15.72 18.61 -6.95
CA ASP A 73 -16.86 19.16 -7.68
C ASP A 73 -17.99 19.69 -6.77
N GLY A 74 -17.83 19.54 -5.44
CA GLY A 74 -18.83 19.94 -4.46
C GLY A 74 -20.02 18.98 -4.33
N SER A 75 -19.99 17.80 -4.98
CA SER A 75 -21.05 16.78 -4.92
C SER A 75 -21.27 16.20 -3.52
N GLY A 76 -20.33 16.40 -2.59
CA GLY A 76 -20.34 15.81 -1.26
C GLY A 76 -19.88 14.34 -1.24
N ILE A 77 -19.41 13.79 -2.36
CA ILE A 77 -18.83 12.44 -2.41
C ILE A 77 -17.54 12.43 -1.58
N LEU A 78 -17.46 11.54 -0.59
CA LEU A 78 -16.29 11.38 0.28
C LEU A 78 -15.53 10.11 -0.07
N PRO A 79 -14.25 9.99 0.35
CA PRO A 79 -13.50 8.74 0.23
C PRO A 79 -14.30 7.61 0.89
N PRO A 80 -14.62 6.51 0.17
CA PRO A 80 -15.62 5.53 0.63
C PRO A 80 -15.33 4.86 1.98
N LYS A 81 -14.09 4.92 2.47
CA LYS A 81 -13.63 4.24 3.69
C LYS A 81 -12.90 5.17 4.67
N ALA A 82 -12.66 6.42 4.29
CA ALA A 82 -11.68 7.28 4.93
C ALA A 82 -12.12 8.75 4.95
N GLY A 83 -13.38 9.02 5.31
CA GLY A 83 -13.88 10.37 5.50
C GLY A 83 -13.35 11.04 6.79
N PRO A 84 -13.96 12.13 7.27
CA PRO A 84 -13.54 12.84 8.47
C PRO A 84 -13.48 11.94 9.71
N GLU A 85 -14.41 11.00 9.80
CA GLU A 85 -14.58 10.04 10.89
C GLU A 85 -13.38 9.09 11.04
N SER A 86 -12.50 9.04 10.05
CA SER A 86 -11.27 8.23 10.06
C SER A 86 -10.09 8.93 10.74
N PHE A 87 -10.25 10.18 11.18
CA PHE A 87 -9.24 10.88 11.97
C PHE A 87 -9.49 10.77 13.47
N THR A 88 -8.41 10.58 14.21
CA THR A 88 -8.33 10.97 15.62
C THR A 88 -7.56 12.27 15.73
N ILE A 89 -8.07 13.19 16.54
CA ILE A 89 -7.41 14.47 16.86
C ILE A 89 -7.29 14.60 18.37
N ILE A 90 -6.24 15.29 18.81
CA ILE A 90 -6.12 15.75 20.19
C ILE A 90 -6.25 17.26 20.18
N VAL A 91 -7.19 17.76 20.97
CA VAL A 91 -7.46 19.19 21.12
C VAL A 91 -7.03 19.68 22.50
N ASP A 92 -6.55 20.92 22.58
CA ASP A 92 -6.36 21.64 23.83
C ASP A 92 -7.58 22.50 24.13
N THR A 93 -8.41 22.04 25.06
CA THR A 93 -9.69 22.67 25.41
C THR A 93 -9.48 24.01 26.12
N SER A 94 -8.28 24.31 26.63
CA SER A 94 -7.96 25.63 27.18
C SER A 94 -7.64 26.68 26.12
N LYS A 95 -7.49 26.26 24.85
CA LYS A 95 -7.13 27.12 23.71
C LYS A 95 -8.19 27.04 22.60
N ASN A 96 -9.46 27.10 22.98
CA ASN A 96 -10.58 27.07 22.04
C ASN A 96 -10.51 25.85 21.10
N ASP A 97 -10.31 24.67 21.68
CA ASP A 97 -10.17 23.38 20.99
C ASP A 97 -9.13 23.36 19.86
N LEU A 98 -8.01 24.07 20.05
CA LEU A 98 -6.87 24.03 19.15
C LEU A 98 -6.44 22.57 18.91
N ILE A 99 -6.43 22.12 17.65
CA ILE A 99 -5.89 20.81 17.27
C ILE A 99 -4.37 20.84 17.45
N VAL A 100 -3.87 20.02 18.37
CA VAL A 100 -2.44 19.93 18.71
C VAL A 100 -1.77 18.66 18.20
N SER A 101 -2.54 17.63 17.85
CA SER A 101 -2.06 16.37 17.30
C SER A 101 -3.15 15.71 16.45
N SER A 102 -2.75 14.97 15.41
CA SER A 102 -3.65 14.24 14.51
C SER A 102 -3.05 12.90 14.07
N CYS A 103 -3.93 11.94 13.76
CA CYS A 103 -3.63 10.69 13.08
C CYS A 103 -4.85 10.22 12.29
N GLN A 104 -4.71 9.96 10.98
CA GLN A 104 -5.73 9.29 10.18
C GLN A 104 -5.53 7.78 10.23
N SER A 105 -6.62 7.02 10.30
CA SER A 105 -6.64 5.56 10.20
C SER A 105 -7.45 5.14 8.97
N ILE A 106 -6.79 4.55 7.97
CA ILE A 106 -7.35 4.27 6.65
C ILE A 106 -7.49 2.76 6.47
N PRO A 107 -8.71 2.19 6.53
CA PRO A 107 -8.93 0.80 6.21
C PRO A 107 -8.88 0.55 4.70
N GLN A 108 -8.35 -0.61 4.33
CA GLN A 108 -8.10 -1.07 2.97
C GLN A 108 -8.33 -2.58 2.88
N VAL A 109 -8.56 -3.06 1.67
CA VAL A 109 -8.54 -4.48 1.34
C VAL A 109 -7.27 -4.77 0.58
N TRP A 110 -6.46 -5.69 1.08
CA TRP A 110 -5.32 -6.21 0.33
C TRP A 110 -5.58 -7.67 -0.03
N CYS A 111 -5.02 -8.13 -1.13
CA CYS A 111 -5.14 -9.51 -1.58
C CYS A 111 -3.78 -10.20 -1.43
N TYR A 112 -3.73 -11.28 -0.64
CA TYR A 112 -2.53 -12.11 -0.43
C TYR A 112 -2.68 -13.43 -1.17
N GLY A 113 -1.68 -13.87 -1.95
CA GLY A 113 -1.89 -15.03 -2.80
C GLY A 113 -0.70 -15.55 -3.59
N ILE A 114 -1.06 -16.30 -4.62
CA ILE A 114 -0.16 -16.98 -5.56
C ILE A 114 -0.47 -16.41 -6.94
N PRO A 115 0.42 -15.58 -7.49
CA PRO A 115 0.22 -15.03 -8.82
C PRO A 115 0.40 -16.11 -9.88
N ASN A 116 -0.38 -16.04 -10.96
CA ASN A 116 -0.23 -16.93 -12.10
C ASN A 116 -0.16 -16.13 -13.40
N LYS A 117 1.04 -16.09 -14.00
CA LYS A 117 1.30 -15.37 -15.26
C LYS A 117 0.66 -16.01 -16.49
N ARG A 118 0.46 -17.34 -16.48
CA ARG A 118 -0.05 -18.07 -17.66
C ARG A 118 -1.57 -18.05 -17.71
N ASP A 119 -2.19 -18.02 -16.54
CA ASP A 119 -3.63 -18.00 -16.39
C ASP A 119 -4.01 -17.31 -15.08
N ALA A 120 -4.34 -16.01 -15.16
CA ALA A 120 -4.78 -15.25 -14.00
C ALA A 120 -6.07 -15.82 -13.37
N SER A 121 -6.88 -16.59 -14.12
CA SER A 121 -8.11 -17.18 -13.60
C SER A 121 -7.86 -18.38 -12.68
N SER A 122 -6.66 -18.97 -12.73
CA SER A 122 -6.18 -19.99 -11.77
C SER A 122 -5.24 -19.42 -10.71
N SER A 123 -5.10 -18.09 -10.61
CA SER A 123 -4.49 -17.47 -9.44
C SER A 123 -5.35 -17.70 -8.19
N LEU A 124 -4.72 -17.72 -7.02
CA LEU A 124 -5.40 -17.83 -5.74
C LEU A 124 -4.97 -16.69 -4.85
N HIS A 125 -5.90 -15.78 -4.54
CA HIS A 125 -5.70 -14.71 -3.57
C HIS A 125 -6.82 -14.71 -2.53
N VAL A 126 -6.45 -14.44 -1.28
CA VAL A 126 -7.36 -14.22 -0.17
C VAL A 126 -7.37 -12.74 0.20
N PRO A 127 -8.55 -12.12 0.40
CA PRO A 127 -8.62 -10.75 0.88
C PRO A 127 -8.28 -10.67 2.37
N LEU A 128 -7.57 -9.60 2.74
CA LEU A 128 -7.16 -9.27 4.09
C LEU A 128 -7.61 -7.84 4.41
N THR A 129 -8.00 -7.63 5.66
CA THR A 129 -8.31 -6.33 6.21
C THR A 129 -7.02 -5.64 6.65
N VAL A 130 -6.73 -4.52 6.02
CA VAL A 130 -5.51 -3.75 6.30
C VAL A 130 -5.87 -2.37 6.80
N VAL A 131 -5.29 -1.93 7.92
CA VAL A 131 -5.49 -0.56 8.42
C VAL A 131 -4.17 0.19 8.45
N ARG A 132 -4.13 1.32 7.73
CA ARG A 132 -2.96 2.19 7.65
C ARG A 132 -3.13 3.43 8.52
N PRO A 133 -2.22 3.73 9.45
CA PRO A 133 -2.10 5.07 9.98
C PRO A 133 -1.41 6.00 8.95
N GLU A 134 -1.85 7.24 8.82
CA GLU A 134 -1.34 8.24 7.87
C GLU A 134 -1.54 9.66 8.44
N ALA A 135 -0.83 10.67 7.90
CA ALA A 135 -0.94 12.07 8.32
C ALA A 135 -0.80 12.27 9.85
N ILE A 136 0.25 11.67 10.40
CA ILE A 136 0.55 11.73 11.83
C ILE A 136 1.43 12.93 12.12
N GLY A 137 0.96 13.80 13.02
CA GLY A 137 1.72 14.96 13.44
C GLY A 137 1.35 15.40 14.85
N THR A 138 2.27 16.14 15.48
CA THR A 138 2.03 16.88 16.72
C THR A 138 2.71 18.24 16.62
N LEU A 139 2.00 19.30 17.00
CA LEU A 139 2.54 20.67 17.05
C LEU A 139 3.80 20.69 17.91
N GLU A 140 4.78 21.50 17.51
CA GLU A 140 6.10 21.52 18.15
C GLU A 140 6.04 21.73 19.67
N ALA A 141 5.26 22.71 20.13
CA ALA A 141 5.07 23.00 21.55
C ALA A 141 4.45 21.86 22.39
N TYR A 142 3.87 20.85 21.73
CA TYR A 142 3.22 19.69 22.34
C TYR A 142 4.00 18.38 22.13
N ARG A 143 5.15 18.42 21.45
CA ARG A 143 6.03 17.25 21.28
C ARG A 143 6.61 16.80 22.62
N GLY A 144 7.04 15.54 22.70
CA GLY A 144 7.61 14.95 23.92
C GLY A 144 6.58 14.54 24.97
N ARG A 145 5.28 14.74 24.73
CA ARG A 145 4.19 14.42 25.67
C ARG A 145 3.51 13.07 25.43
N GLY A 146 4.04 12.25 24.53
CA GLY A 146 3.47 10.92 24.23
C GLY A 146 2.18 10.91 23.40
N LEU A 147 1.73 12.05 22.84
CA LEU A 147 0.44 12.17 22.15
C LEU A 147 0.25 11.21 20.97
N ILE A 148 1.32 10.95 20.19
CA ILE A 148 1.27 9.95 19.10
C ILE A 148 1.03 8.54 19.65
N ALA A 149 1.55 8.19 20.83
CA ALA A 149 1.28 6.89 21.43
C ALA A 149 -0.20 6.71 21.78
N GLU A 150 -0.88 7.78 22.23
CA GLU A 150 -2.33 7.75 22.48
C GLU A 150 -3.14 7.52 21.19
N HIS A 151 -2.76 8.19 20.10
CA HIS A 151 -3.35 7.91 18.78
C HIS A 151 -3.16 6.44 18.36
N PHE A 152 -1.96 5.88 18.55
CA PHE A 152 -1.67 4.49 18.17
C PHE A 152 -2.44 3.47 19.02
N LYS A 153 -2.73 3.75 20.30
CA LYS A 153 -3.62 2.90 21.11
C LYS A 153 -5.01 2.80 20.49
N VAL A 154 -5.59 3.95 20.11
CA VAL A 154 -6.92 4.02 19.48
C VAL A 154 -6.91 3.38 18.10
N HIS A 155 -5.90 3.67 17.28
CA HIS A 155 -5.71 3.07 15.96
C HIS A 155 -5.61 1.54 16.05
N HIS A 156 -4.77 1.00 16.94
CA HIS A 156 -4.63 -0.45 17.09
C HIS A 156 -5.89 -1.12 17.61
N ALA A 157 -6.61 -0.49 18.56
CA ALA A 157 -7.88 -1.01 19.06
C ALA A 157 -8.94 -1.06 17.96
N TRP A 158 -9.03 0.00 17.15
CA TRP A 158 -9.97 0.05 16.04
C TRP A 158 -9.61 -0.95 14.93
N ALA A 159 -8.33 -1.08 14.59
CA ALA A 159 -7.88 -2.08 13.64
C ALA A 159 -8.19 -3.52 14.12
N ALA A 160 -8.07 -3.79 15.43
CA ALA A 160 -8.48 -5.07 15.99
C ALA A 160 -10.00 -5.29 15.92
N ALA A 161 -10.81 -4.24 16.16
CA ALA A 161 -12.27 -4.31 16.02
C ALA A 161 -12.71 -4.56 14.56
N LEU A 162 -11.92 -4.11 13.60
CA LEU A 162 -12.10 -4.41 12.17
C LEU A 162 -11.55 -5.79 11.76
N SER A 163 -11.06 -6.60 12.72
CA SER A 163 -10.39 -7.88 12.44
C SER A 163 -9.18 -7.75 11.51
N SER A 164 -8.44 -6.64 11.57
CA SER A 164 -7.29 -6.38 10.71
C SER A 164 -6.15 -7.36 10.94
N GLU A 165 -5.80 -8.11 9.88
CA GLU A 165 -4.70 -9.07 9.88
C GLU A 165 -3.33 -8.40 9.68
N LEU A 166 -3.32 -7.22 9.07
CA LEU A 166 -2.10 -6.49 8.72
C LEU A 166 -2.29 -4.98 8.89
N GLN A 167 -1.27 -4.30 9.37
CA GLN A 167 -1.20 -2.84 9.39
C GLN A 167 0.07 -2.40 8.68
N PHE A 168 0.02 -1.26 8.00
CA PHE A 168 1.19 -0.74 7.30
C PHE A 168 1.22 0.78 7.31
N ILE A 169 2.41 1.37 7.20
CA ILE A 169 2.60 2.82 7.09
C ILE A 169 3.87 3.14 6.31
N GLY A 170 3.82 4.22 5.52
CA GLY A 170 5.04 4.85 4.99
C GLY A 170 5.53 5.91 5.97
N GLY A 171 6.82 5.97 6.26
CA GLY A 171 7.31 7.06 7.09
C GLY A 171 8.77 6.98 7.50
N ILE A 172 9.07 7.65 8.62
CA ILE A 172 10.42 7.96 9.06
C ILE A 172 11.12 6.69 9.58
N PRO A 173 12.37 6.42 9.13
CA PRO A 173 13.16 5.31 9.62
C PRO A 173 13.21 5.23 11.15
N SER A 174 13.12 4.01 11.67
CA SER A 174 13.10 3.57 13.06
C SER A 174 11.97 4.11 13.95
N TYR A 175 11.15 5.07 13.51
CA TYR A 175 10.16 5.70 14.39
C TYR A 175 9.06 4.72 14.82
N TYR A 176 8.54 3.89 13.91
CA TYR A 176 7.36 3.05 14.15
C TYR A 176 7.66 1.69 14.81
N THR A 177 8.93 1.33 14.96
CA THR A 177 9.32 0.09 15.64
C THR A 177 8.88 0.07 17.10
N ARG A 178 8.83 1.25 17.75
CA ARG A 178 8.30 1.43 19.10
C ARG A 178 6.82 1.04 19.25
N PHE A 179 6.09 0.99 18.13
CA PHE A 179 4.67 0.62 18.07
C PHE A 179 4.46 -0.81 17.53
N GLY A 180 5.53 -1.59 17.38
CA GLY A 180 5.49 -2.97 16.93
C GLY A 180 5.49 -3.15 15.40
N TYR A 181 5.93 -2.15 14.65
CA TYR A 181 6.10 -2.26 13.19
C TYR A 181 7.52 -2.69 12.81
N GLU A 182 7.66 -3.51 11.78
CA GLU A 182 8.92 -3.85 11.12
C GLU A 182 9.11 -3.03 9.84
N LEU A 183 10.35 -2.65 9.50
CA LEU A 183 10.68 -2.03 8.23
C LEU A 183 10.70 -3.07 7.08
N CYS A 184 9.53 -3.56 6.68
CA CYS A 184 9.35 -4.42 5.51
C CYS A 184 7.89 -4.35 4.99
N PRO A 185 7.60 -4.79 3.75
CA PRO A 185 8.56 -5.12 2.70
C PRO A 185 9.15 -3.85 2.06
N ARG A 186 10.11 -4.02 1.15
CA ARG A 186 10.64 -2.93 0.32
C ARG A 186 9.53 -2.34 -0.56
N ARG A 187 9.50 -1.02 -0.77
CA ARG A 187 8.53 -0.33 -1.64
C ARG A 187 8.87 -0.45 -3.14
N GLY A 188 9.48 -1.56 -3.53
CA GLY A 188 9.98 -1.77 -4.89
C GLY A 188 11.28 -1.01 -5.21
N VAL A 189 11.45 -0.73 -6.50
CA VAL A 189 12.59 -0.06 -7.10
C VAL A 189 12.06 0.93 -8.14
N SER A 190 12.67 2.11 -8.20
CA SER A 190 12.39 3.10 -9.23
C SER A 190 13.56 3.22 -10.21
N TYR A 191 13.24 3.50 -11.47
CA TYR A 191 14.22 3.71 -12.54
C TYR A 191 14.04 5.10 -13.15
N THR A 192 15.10 5.88 -13.24
CA THR A 192 15.06 7.28 -13.68
C THR A 192 15.83 7.46 -14.98
N GLY A 193 15.22 8.20 -15.90
CA GLY A 193 15.82 8.65 -17.15
C GLY A 193 15.74 10.17 -17.30
N HIS A 194 16.42 10.67 -18.34
CA HIS A 194 16.51 12.09 -18.70
C HIS A 194 16.09 12.30 -20.15
N VAL A 195 15.95 13.57 -20.58
CA VAL A 195 15.63 13.91 -21.98
C VAL A 195 16.56 13.20 -22.97
N ALA A 196 17.87 13.18 -22.69
CA ALA A 196 18.88 12.55 -23.55
C ALA A 196 18.75 11.02 -23.67
N THR A 197 18.03 10.38 -22.75
CA THR A 197 17.84 8.92 -22.72
C THR A 197 16.55 8.47 -23.39
N ILE A 198 15.72 9.43 -23.86
CA ILE A 198 14.46 9.13 -24.54
C ILE A 198 14.76 8.51 -25.92
N PRO A 199 14.14 7.36 -26.28
CA PRO A 199 14.32 6.76 -27.59
C PRO A 199 13.82 7.67 -28.71
N PRO A 200 14.56 7.80 -29.84
CA PRO A 200 14.03 8.48 -31.02
C PRO A 200 12.81 7.73 -31.57
N LEU A 201 11.89 8.49 -32.17
CA LEU A 201 10.81 7.90 -32.95
C LEU A 201 11.42 7.33 -34.24
N ARG A 202 11.21 6.03 -34.50
CA ARG A 202 11.75 5.33 -35.67
C ARG A 202 10.76 5.25 -36.84
N THR A 203 9.54 5.71 -36.63
CA THR A 203 8.40 5.69 -37.57
C THR A 203 7.90 7.11 -37.80
N GLU A 204 6.96 7.29 -38.73
CA GLU A 204 6.35 8.61 -38.98
C GLU A 204 5.36 9.04 -37.88
N ALA A 205 4.77 8.08 -37.15
CA ALA A 205 3.79 8.32 -36.10
C ALA A 205 3.97 7.37 -34.92
N GLU A 206 3.50 7.82 -33.74
CA GLU A 206 3.39 6.96 -32.55
C GLU A 206 2.34 5.86 -32.77
N PRO A 207 2.58 4.61 -32.32
CA PRO A 207 1.59 3.54 -32.39
C PRO A 207 0.42 3.73 -31.42
N VAL A 208 0.57 4.60 -30.42
CA VAL A 208 -0.42 4.86 -29.37
C VAL A 208 -0.56 6.34 -29.08
N ARG A 209 -1.69 6.71 -28.47
CA ARG A 209 -1.93 8.02 -27.86
C ARG A 209 -2.38 7.87 -26.41
N PHE A 210 -2.21 8.93 -25.63
CA PHE A 210 -2.57 8.96 -24.21
C PHE A 210 -3.65 10.00 -23.97
N ARG A 211 -4.80 9.58 -23.44
CA ARG A 211 -5.93 10.47 -23.11
C ARG A 211 -6.21 10.42 -21.62
N LYS A 212 -6.48 11.56 -20.99
CA LYS A 212 -6.86 11.60 -19.56
C LYS A 212 -8.11 10.73 -19.33
N ALA A 213 -8.06 9.84 -18.34
CA ALA A 213 -9.18 8.99 -17.97
C ALA A 213 -10.32 9.81 -17.34
N THR A 214 -11.52 9.27 -17.46
CA THR A 214 -12.77 9.83 -16.91
C THR A 214 -13.48 8.78 -16.07
N ALA A 215 -14.53 9.17 -15.34
CA ALA A 215 -15.34 8.21 -14.58
C ALA A 215 -15.91 7.06 -15.44
N ALA A 216 -16.09 7.26 -16.75
CA ALA A 216 -16.53 6.22 -17.67
C ALA A 216 -15.48 5.12 -17.90
N ASP A 217 -14.20 5.41 -17.66
CA ASP A 217 -13.09 4.49 -17.85
C ASP A 217 -12.85 3.57 -16.62
N VAL A 218 -13.55 3.81 -15.50
CA VAL A 218 -13.39 3.04 -14.25
C VAL A 218 -13.51 1.53 -14.43
N PRO A 219 -14.51 0.97 -15.15
CA PRO A 219 -14.60 -0.47 -15.36
C PRO A 219 -13.40 -1.05 -16.13
N PHE A 220 -12.83 -0.27 -17.05
CA PHE A 220 -11.62 -0.66 -17.78
C PHE A 220 -10.39 -0.64 -16.86
N LEU A 221 -10.21 0.44 -16.10
CA LEU A 221 -9.10 0.59 -15.15
C LEU A 221 -9.10 -0.55 -14.12
N ASP A 222 -10.23 -0.82 -13.46
CA ASP A 222 -10.34 -1.88 -12.45
C ASP A 222 -10.00 -3.26 -13.02
N ARG A 223 -10.59 -3.62 -14.18
CA ARG A 223 -10.33 -4.91 -14.83
C ARG A 223 -8.85 -5.10 -15.15
N VAL A 224 -8.24 -4.12 -15.83
CA VAL A 224 -6.84 -4.22 -16.28
C VAL A 224 -5.90 -4.21 -15.08
N ALA A 225 -6.14 -3.34 -14.11
CA ALA A 225 -5.38 -3.28 -12.86
C ALA A 225 -5.42 -4.60 -12.10
N ARG A 226 -6.61 -5.16 -11.89
CA ARG A 226 -6.80 -6.40 -11.14
C ARG A 226 -6.18 -7.60 -11.86
N ALA A 227 -6.36 -7.71 -13.18
CA ALA A 227 -5.76 -8.78 -13.97
C ALA A 227 -4.22 -8.76 -13.89
N ALA A 228 -3.61 -7.57 -14.00
CA ALA A 228 -2.17 -7.38 -13.85
C ALA A 228 -1.68 -7.79 -12.45
N SER A 229 -2.39 -7.38 -11.40
CA SER A 229 -2.05 -7.72 -10.01
C SER A 229 -2.14 -9.23 -9.76
N LEU A 230 -3.21 -9.89 -10.22
CA LEU A 230 -3.37 -11.35 -10.10
C LEU A 230 -2.28 -12.14 -10.85
N ALA A 231 -1.75 -11.59 -11.93
CA ALA A 231 -0.71 -12.23 -12.72
C ALA A 231 0.70 -12.09 -12.13
N ARG A 232 0.97 -11.08 -11.30
CA ARG A 232 2.34 -10.72 -10.89
C ARG A 232 2.58 -10.63 -9.39
N GLU A 233 1.57 -10.26 -8.61
CA GLU A 233 1.77 -9.84 -7.22
C GLU A 233 1.37 -10.96 -6.24
N GLY A 234 2.26 -11.27 -5.31
CA GLY A 234 1.94 -12.14 -4.16
C GLY A 234 1.12 -11.40 -3.11
N ILE A 235 1.21 -10.07 -3.09
CA ILE A 235 0.36 -9.21 -2.29
C ILE A 235 0.13 -7.87 -2.98
N TYR A 236 -1.11 -7.37 -3.03
CA TYR A 236 -1.45 -6.08 -3.62
C TYR A 236 -2.63 -5.41 -2.93
N SER A 237 -2.74 -4.09 -3.07
CA SER A 237 -3.89 -3.31 -2.58
C SER A 237 -5.04 -3.34 -3.58
N ASP A 238 -6.21 -3.80 -3.16
CA ASP A 238 -7.41 -3.84 -3.99
C ASP A 238 -8.25 -2.56 -3.83
N ALA A 239 -8.96 -2.16 -4.89
CA ALA A 239 -9.90 -1.05 -4.89
C ALA A 239 -11.25 -1.50 -5.45
N ASP A 240 -12.33 -1.06 -4.81
CA ASP A 240 -13.68 -1.23 -5.36
C ASP A 240 -14.03 -0.11 -6.36
N ALA A 241 -15.19 -0.25 -7.03
CA ALA A 241 -15.64 0.71 -8.02
C ALA A 241 -15.86 2.13 -7.46
N ALA A 242 -16.25 2.27 -6.19
CA ALA A 242 -16.44 3.57 -5.55
C ALA A 242 -15.09 4.25 -5.30
N GLN A 243 -14.09 3.49 -4.86
CA GLN A 243 -12.71 3.98 -4.70
C GLN A 243 -12.11 4.38 -6.04
N TRP A 244 -12.27 3.56 -7.09
CA TRP A 244 -11.80 3.91 -8.42
C TRP A 244 -12.42 5.20 -8.94
N ARG A 245 -13.74 5.38 -8.80
CA ARG A 245 -14.41 6.63 -9.17
C ARG A 245 -13.84 7.82 -8.40
N PHE A 246 -13.68 7.66 -7.08
CA PHE A 246 -13.10 8.70 -6.22
C PHE A 246 -11.70 9.12 -6.71
N LEU A 247 -10.81 8.16 -6.96
CA LEU A 247 -9.44 8.40 -7.40
C LEU A 247 -9.34 9.03 -8.80
N VAL A 248 -10.31 8.76 -9.68
CA VAL A 248 -10.31 9.26 -11.05
C VAL A 248 -10.92 10.66 -11.17
N SER A 249 -11.89 11.02 -10.32
CA SER A 249 -12.72 12.21 -10.56
C SER A 249 -12.89 13.17 -9.38
N GLU A 250 -12.64 12.75 -8.14
CA GLU A 250 -13.10 13.52 -6.96
C GLU A 250 -11.99 14.24 -6.20
N LEU A 251 -10.72 13.87 -6.42
CA LEU A 251 -9.57 14.47 -5.74
C LEU A 251 -9.31 15.91 -6.19
N TRP A 252 -9.06 16.82 -5.24
CA TRP A 252 -8.84 18.23 -5.51
C TRP A 252 -7.59 18.51 -6.36
N THR A 253 -7.68 19.46 -7.29
CA THR A 253 -6.67 19.72 -8.34
C THR A 253 -5.32 20.23 -7.83
N GLY A 254 -5.13 20.52 -6.54
CA GLY A 254 -3.81 20.78 -5.93
C GLY A 254 -3.43 19.81 -4.81
N SER A 255 -4.20 18.74 -4.61
CA SER A 255 -3.98 17.77 -3.55
C SER A 255 -2.71 16.94 -3.79
N TYR A 256 -1.99 16.63 -2.71
CA TYR A 256 -0.92 15.63 -2.76
C TYR A 256 -1.42 14.25 -3.21
N GLY A 257 -2.71 13.95 -3.05
CA GLY A 257 -3.32 12.67 -3.46
C GLY A 257 -3.57 12.56 -4.96
N THR A 258 -3.56 13.68 -5.69
CA THR A 258 -3.94 13.68 -7.11
C THR A 258 -2.95 12.89 -7.95
N ARG A 259 -3.43 11.79 -8.54
CA ARG A 259 -2.68 10.89 -9.42
C ARG A 259 -3.46 10.75 -10.73
N PRO A 260 -3.17 11.55 -11.77
CA PRO A 260 -3.93 11.45 -13.01
C PRO A 260 -3.71 10.09 -13.67
N PHE A 261 -4.81 9.52 -14.13
CA PHE A 261 -4.83 8.32 -14.96
C PHE A 261 -4.96 8.74 -16.42
N TYR A 262 -4.23 8.06 -17.30
CA TYR A 262 -4.35 8.22 -18.75
C TYR A 262 -4.59 6.85 -19.39
N ILE A 263 -5.58 6.78 -20.25
CA ILE A 263 -5.87 5.63 -21.10
C ILE A 263 -4.90 5.65 -22.27
N ILE A 264 -4.33 4.48 -22.54
CA ILE A 264 -3.48 4.22 -23.70
C ILE A 264 -4.39 3.68 -24.78
N GLU A 265 -4.48 4.40 -25.88
CA GLU A 265 -5.34 4.04 -27.01
C GLU A 265 -4.48 3.75 -28.24
N THR A 266 -4.92 2.82 -29.10
CA THR A 266 -4.30 2.62 -30.41
C THR A 266 -4.40 3.91 -31.22
N ASN A 267 -3.32 4.23 -31.94
CA ASN A 267 -3.30 5.35 -32.88
C ASN A 267 -3.73 4.87 -34.28
N ASP A 268 -4.96 4.36 -34.36
CA ASP A 268 -5.67 3.97 -35.58
C ASP A 268 -7.06 4.63 -35.61
N ASN A 269 -7.78 4.54 -36.73
CA ASN A 269 -9.05 5.25 -36.93
C ASN A 269 -10.14 4.90 -35.90
N ALA A 270 -10.07 3.73 -35.26
CA ALA A 270 -11.07 3.27 -34.31
C ALA A 270 -10.71 3.59 -32.85
N SER A 271 -9.42 3.77 -32.55
CA SER A 271 -8.86 4.12 -31.25
C SER A 271 -9.40 3.31 -30.08
N HIS A 272 -8.81 2.13 -29.90
CA HIS A 272 -9.22 1.20 -28.86
C HIS A 272 -8.36 1.36 -27.59
N PRO A 273 -8.96 1.35 -26.39
CA PRO A 273 -8.20 1.33 -25.14
C PRO A 273 -7.46 -0.01 -25.01
N ILE A 274 -6.15 0.06 -24.81
CA ILE A 274 -5.25 -1.11 -24.71
C ILE A 274 -4.43 -1.12 -23.42
N GLY A 275 -4.58 -0.11 -22.57
CA GLY A 275 -3.87 -0.02 -21.30
C GLY A 275 -4.11 1.30 -20.61
N PHE A 276 -3.43 1.53 -19.49
CA PHE A 276 -3.44 2.80 -18.81
C PHE A 276 -2.10 3.09 -18.12
N VAL A 277 -1.88 4.36 -17.81
CA VAL A 277 -0.76 4.83 -17.00
C VAL A 277 -1.27 5.74 -15.88
N ARG A 278 -0.74 5.58 -14.66
CA ARG A 278 -0.98 6.45 -13.52
C ARG A 278 0.28 7.25 -13.22
N LEU A 279 0.16 8.57 -13.14
CA LEU A 279 1.27 9.45 -12.82
C LEU A 279 1.15 10.03 -11.41
N ASN A 280 2.28 10.28 -10.78
CA ASN A 280 2.45 11.16 -9.63
C ASN A 280 3.20 12.42 -10.08
N LEU A 281 2.69 13.59 -9.69
CA LEU A 281 3.21 14.90 -10.08
C LEU A 281 3.53 14.98 -11.59
N HIS A 282 2.72 14.33 -12.44
CA HIS A 282 2.83 14.30 -13.90
C HIS A 282 4.18 13.85 -14.51
N LYS A 283 5.15 13.38 -13.72
CA LYS A 283 6.49 12.92 -14.20
C LYS A 283 6.96 11.59 -13.62
N THR A 284 6.35 11.12 -12.55
CA THR A 284 6.64 9.81 -11.95
C THR A 284 5.55 8.83 -12.35
N VAL A 285 5.88 7.82 -13.14
CA VAL A 285 4.97 6.73 -13.48
C VAL A 285 4.89 5.79 -12.29
N THR A 286 3.69 5.67 -11.70
CA THR A 286 3.44 4.87 -10.49
C THR A 286 2.55 3.65 -10.75
N ARG A 287 2.05 3.52 -11.99
CA ARG A 287 1.39 2.31 -12.51
C ARG A 287 1.36 2.39 -14.02
N PHE A 288 1.60 1.29 -14.72
CA PHE A 288 1.56 1.23 -16.18
C PHE A 288 1.14 -0.18 -16.59
N GLU A 289 -0.09 -0.34 -17.09
CA GLU A 289 -0.64 -1.66 -17.41
C GLU A 289 -1.17 -1.72 -18.84
N LEU A 290 -1.01 -2.88 -19.48
CA LEU A 290 -1.65 -3.19 -20.75
C LEU A 290 -2.77 -4.22 -20.53
N ASP A 291 -3.85 -4.10 -21.31
CA ASP A 291 -4.91 -5.08 -21.37
C ASP A 291 -4.48 -6.28 -22.23
N GLU A 292 -3.66 -7.15 -21.64
CA GLU A 292 -3.11 -8.33 -22.31
C GLU A 292 -4.18 -9.37 -22.68
N ALA A 293 -5.36 -9.32 -22.05
CA ALA A 293 -6.46 -10.24 -22.28
C ALA A 293 -7.41 -9.78 -23.40
N SER A 294 -7.45 -8.47 -23.69
CA SER A 294 -8.35 -7.94 -24.72
C SER A 294 -8.05 -8.49 -26.13
N ASN A 295 -9.13 -8.79 -26.85
CA ASN A 295 -9.06 -9.18 -28.25
C ASN A 295 -9.27 -7.96 -29.15
N VAL A 296 -8.37 -6.98 -29.05
CA VAL A 296 -8.35 -5.81 -29.92
C VAL A 296 -7.79 -6.17 -31.32
N PRO A 297 -8.27 -5.54 -32.40
CA PRO A 297 -7.81 -5.86 -33.76
C PRO A 297 -6.30 -5.72 -33.95
N ARG A 298 -5.67 -4.78 -33.23
CA ARG A 298 -4.22 -4.57 -33.21
C ARG A 298 -3.71 -4.71 -31.78
N LYS A 299 -3.13 -5.87 -31.47
CA LYS A 299 -2.46 -6.10 -30.18
C LYS A 299 -1.06 -5.51 -30.22
N LEU A 300 -0.78 -4.58 -29.32
CA LEU A 300 0.56 -3.99 -29.14
C LEU A 300 1.25 -4.63 -27.93
N SER A 301 2.56 -4.78 -28.02
CA SER A 301 3.38 -5.31 -26.95
C SER A 301 3.97 -4.20 -26.08
N TRP A 302 4.53 -4.56 -24.93
CA TRP A 302 5.32 -3.64 -24.11
C TRP A 302 6.47 -2.98 -24.90
N ALA A 303 7.07 -3.67 -25.86
CA ALA A 303 8.14 -3.13 -26.71
C ALA A 303 7.66 -2.03 -27.66
N ASP A 304 6.38 -2.06 -28.03
CA ASP A 304 5.75 -1.02 -28.85
C ASP A 304 5.34 0.19 -28.00
N VAL A 305 4.78 -0.05 -26.80
CA VAL A 305 4.14 0.99 -25.99
C VAL A 305 5.13 1.71 -25.07
N THR A 306 6.10 1.02 -24.45
CA THR A 306 7.03 1.67 -23.51
C THR A 306 7.81 2.82 -24.16
N PRO A 307 8.39 2.69 -25.37
CA PRO A 307 9.07 3.82 -26.02
C PRO A 307 8.15 5.02 -26.27
N SER A 308 6.88 4.79 -26.63
CA SER A 308 5.88 5.85 -26.80
C SER A 308 5.56 6.57 -25.50
N LEU A 309 5.48 5.83 -24.38
CA LEU A 309 5.33 6.44 -23.05
C LEU A 309 6.51 7.37 -22.75
N LEU A 310 7.75 6.92 -22.98
CA LEU A 310 8.95 7.73 -22.71
C LEU A 310 8.99 9.02 -23.54
N ARG A 311 8.57 8.98 -24.81
CA ARG A 311 8.47 10.16 -25.67
C ARG A 311 7.29 11.07 -25.32
N TRP A 312 6.22 10.52 -24.75
CA TRP A 312 5.06 11.28 -24.34
C TRP A 312 5.27 12.06 -23.02
N LEU A 313 6.04 11.52 -22.08
CA LEU A 313 6.24 12.11 -20.74
C LEU A 313 6.70 13.60 -20.74
N PRO A 314 7.65 14.04 -21.58
CA PRO A 314 8.03 15.46 -21.65
C PRO A 314 6.88 16.36 -22.11
N HIS A 315 6.11 15.94 -23.11
CA HIS A 315 4.94 16.67 -23.58
C HIS A 315 3.86 16.74 -22.50
N ASN A 316 3.62 15.65 -21.78
CA ASN A 316 2.71 15.63 -20.65
C ASN A 316 3.16 16.58 -19.52
N TYR A 317 4.46 16.60 -19.24
CA TYR A 317 5.03 17.49 -18.24
C TYR A 317 4.77 18.97 -18.57
N LEU A 318 5.07 19.39 -19.80
CA LEU A 318 4.84 20.78 -20.22
C LEU A 318 3.35 21.15 -20.24
N ASN A 319 2.49 20.24 -20.71
CA ASN A 319 1.07 20.53 -20.88
C ASN A 319 0.27 20.45 -19.57
N ASN A 320 0.72 19.68 -18.59
CA ASN A 320 -0.06 19.40 -17.38
C ASN A 320 0.69 19.67 -16.08
N CYS A 321 1.99 19.34 -15.99
CA CYS A 321 2.76 19.56 -14.76
C CYS A 321 3.04 21.03 -14.53
N VAL A 322 3.50 21.75 -15.55
CA VAL A 322 3.87 23.17 -15.42
C VAL A 322 2.66 24.02 -14.99
N PRO A 323 1.46 23.91 -15.61
CA PRO A 323 0.28 24.60 -15.12
C PRO A 323 -0.12 24.19 -13.69
N PHE A 324 0.02 22.91 -13.35
CA PHE A 324 -0.30 22.40 -12.00
C PHE A 324 0.65 22.96 -10.94
N GLU A 325 1.96 22.93 -11.18
CA GLU A 325 2.98 23.45 -10.25
C GLU A 325 2.77 24.95 -10.05
N HIS A 326 2.53 25.71 -11.12
CA HIS A 326 2.20 27.13 -11.03
C HIS A 326 0.93 27.40 -10.21
N LEU A 327 -0.13 26.60 -10.40
CA LEU A 327 -1.35 26.71 -9.60
C LEU A 327 -1.08 26.44 -8.11
N VAL A 328 -0.33 25.38 -7.80
CA VAL A 328 0.00 25.00 -6.42
C VAL A 328 0.84 26.09 -5.75
N GLU A 329 1.87 26.62 -6.43
CA GLU A 329 2.70 27.71 -5.90
C GLU A 329 1.88 28.98 -5.68
N THR A 330 1.00 29.34 -6.62
CA THR A 330 0.10 30.49 -6.49
C THR A 330 -0.81 30.36 -5.27
N LEU A 331 -1.40 29.17 -5.06
CA LEU A 331 -2.27 28.92 -3.92
C LEU A 331 -1.50 28.90 -2.58
N GLU A 332 -0.24 28.43 -2.58
CA GLU A 332 0.61 28.43 -1.38
C GLU A 332 0.99 29.86 -0.99
N ALA A 333 1.38 30.69 -1.97
CA ALA A 333 1.66 32.10 -1.75
C ALA A 333 0.44 32.82 -1.16
N GLN A 334 -0.75 32.61 -1.72
CA GLN A 334 -1.99 33.18 -1.17
C GLN A 334 -2.27 32.71 0.26
N ALA A 335 -2.06 31.42 0.56
CA ALA A 335 -2.31 30.85 1.88
C ALA A 335 -1.31 31.35 2.94
N THR A 336 -0.09 31.70 2.53
CA THR A 336 1.01 32.13 3.42
C THR A 336 1.26 33.63 3.42
N GLY A 337 0.52 34.40 2.60
CA GLY A 337 0.71 35.85 2.45
C GLY A 337 1.95 36.24 1.66
N GLY A 338 2.45 35.34 0.78
CA GLY A 338 3.59 35.59 -0.10
C GLY A 338 3.24 36.37 -1.38
N ASP A 339 4.27 36.74 -2.12
CA ASP A 339 4.17 37.49 -3.37
C ASP A 339 3.56 36.67 -4.52
N ALA A 340 3.10 37.36 -5.57
CA ALA A 340 2.60 36.73 -6.78
C ALA A 340 3.69 35.90 -7.48
N ILE A 341 3.34 34.66 -7.83
CA ILE A 341 4.24 33.74 -8.52
C ILE A 341 4.26 34.08 -10.01
N ALA A 342 5.46 34.24 -10.59
CA ALA A 342 5.61 34.46 -12.02
C ALA A 342 5.19 33.20 -12.81
N PRO A 343 4.70 33.34 -14.05
CA PRO A 343 4.41 32.18 -14.90
C PRO A 343 5.67 31.32 -15.09
N LEU A 344 5.51 30.00 -14.93
CA LEU A 344 6.59 29.05 -15.19
C LEU A 344 6.89 28.96 -16.69
N THR A 345 8.16 28.72 -17.04
CA THR A 345 8.60 28.60 -18.44
C THR A 345 8.02 27.35 -19.10
N GLN A 346 7.55 27.47 -20.35
CA GLN A 346 7.04 26.33 -21.14
C GLN A 346 8.17 25.57 -21.85
N GLU A 347 9.28 25.39 -21.15
CA GLU A 347 10.47 24.67 -21.61
C GLU A 347 10.87 23.65 -20.55
N LEU A 348 11.47 22.54 -20.99
CA LEU A 348 11.97 21.54 -20.05
C LEU A 348 13.20 22.09 -19.31
N PRO A 349 13.25 21.98 -17.98
CA PRO A 349 14.48 22.24 -17.23
C PRO A 349 15.66 21.44 -17.80
N SER A 350 16.86 22.01 -17.78
CA SER A 350 18.07 21.32 -18.27
C SER A 350 18.38 20.02 -17.51
N ASN A 351 17.94 19.93 -16.26
CA ASN A 351 18.03 18.75 -15.40
C ASN A 351 16.74 17.93 -15.35
N TRP A 352 15.82 18.12 -16.31
CA TRP A 352 14.56 17.39 -16.32
C TRP A 352 14.78 15.87 -16.37
N SER A 353 13.96 15.17 -15.59
CA SER A 353 13.99 13.72 -15.47
C SER A 353 12.58 13.18 -15.29
N PHE A 354 12.43 11.90 -15.62
CA PHE A 354 11.22 11.12 -15.33
C PHE A 354 11.61 9.89 -14.53
N THR A 355 10.64 9.36 -13.76
CA THR A 355 10.87 8.18 -12.92
C THR A 355 9.79 7.14 -13.19
N LEU A 356 10.21 5.88 -13.31
CA LEU A 356 9.35 4.70 -13.39
C LEU A 356 9.41 3.98 -12.05
N GLU A 357 8.41 4.22 -11.19
CA GLU A 357 8.21 3.53 -9.91
C GLU A 357 7.27 2.33 -10.12
N LEU A 358 7.79 1.34 -10.83
CA LEU A 358 7.03 0.16 -11.30
C LEU A 358 7.49 -1.15 -10.64
N GLY A 359 8.56 -1.12 -9.85
CA GLY A 359 9.19 -2.33 -9.33
C GLY A 359 10.23 -2.94 -10.28
N GLY A 360 11.06 -3.85 -9.78
CA GLY A 360 12.20 -4.39 -10.53
C GLY A 360 11.82 -5.39 -11.63
N CYS A 361 10.62 -5.95 -11.56
CA CYS A 361 10.17 -7.05 -12.42
C CYS A 361 9.14 -6.64 -13.47
N HIS A 362 8.82 -5.33 -13.57
CA HIS A 362 7.75 -4.84 -14.44
C HIS A 362 8.05 -5.10 -15.93
N PRO A 363 7.12 -5.68 -16.72
CA PRO A 363 7.35 -5.98 -18.13
C PRO A 363 7.77 -4.77 -18.96
N GLY A 364 7.17 -3.59 -18.67
CA GLY A 364 7.53 -2.34 -19.32
C GLY A 364 9.01 -1.96 -19.18
N LEU A 365 9.68 -2.31 -18.08
CA LEU A 365 11.12 -2.04 -17.89
C LEU A 365 12.00 -3.00 -18.70
N ARG A 366 11.54 -4.25 -18.91
CA ARG A 366 12.23 -5.24 -19.75
C ARG A 366 12.10 -4.94 -21.24
N ALA A 367 11.12 -4.11 -21.61
CA ALA A 367 10.80 -3.78 -22.99
C ALA A 367 11.71 -2.69 -23.60
N VAL A 368 12.56 -2.06 -22.78
CA VAL A 368 13.51 -1.03 -23.22
C VAL A 368 14.93 -1.31 -22.73
N PRO A 369 15.98 -0.84 -23.43
CA PRO A 369 17.34 -0.89 -22.91
C PRO A 369 17.46 -0.16 -21.56
N SER A 370 18.27 -0.70 -20.65
CA SER A 370 18.54 -0.06 -19.36
C SER A 370 19.18 1.33 -19.50
N SER A 371 19.82 1.62 -20.63
CA SER A 371 20.34 2.96 -20.94
C SER A 371 19.26 4.03 -21.09
N TYR A 372 17.99 3.67 -21.29
CA TYR A 372 16.88 4.63 -21.30
C TYR A 372 16.44 5.05 -19.91
N VAL A 373 16.77 4.24 -18.89
CA VAL A 373 16.47 4.50 -17.48
C VAL A 373 17.66 4.09 -16.59
N PRO A 374 18.82 4.74 -16.77
CA PRO A 374 20.10 4.26 -16.26
C PRO A 374 20.23 4.36 -14.73
N ILE A 375 19.42 5.19 -14.08
CA ILE A 375 19.53 5.43 -12.64
C ILE A 375 18.54 4.53 -11.91
N GLN A 376 19.06 3.59 -11.13
CA GLN A 376 18.24 2.73 -10.28
C GLN A 376 18.28 3.22 -8.83
N THR A 377 17.11 3.50 -8.25
CA THR A 377 16.99 3.97 -6.86
C THR A 377 16.08 3.04 -6.05
N PRO A 378 16.50 2.60 -4.85
CA PRO A 378 15.60 1.94 -3.91
C PRO A 378 14.46 2.86 -3.46
N SER A 379 13.21 2.43 -3.59
CA SER A 379 12.03 3.23 -3.18
C SER A 379 11.80 3.28 -1.66
N GLY A 380 12.74 2.79 -0.85
CA GLY A 380 12.62 2.65 0.61
C GLY A 380 11.85 1.39 1.02
N HIS A 381 11.32 1.36 2.24
CA HIS A 381 10.55 0.22 2.78
C HIS A 381 9.27 0.72 3.45
N TRP A 382 8.24 -0.12 3.44
CA TRP A 382 7.07 0.04 4.28
C TRP A 382 7.42 -0.31 5.73
N TYR A 383 6.66 0.24 6.67
CA TYR A 383 6.55 -0.29 8.01
C TYR A 383 5.33 -1.19 8.07
N THR A 384 5.45 -2.45 8.50
CA THR A 384 4.32 -3.38 8.62
C THR A 384 4.21 -3.98 10.01
N ARG A 385 3.00 -4.32 10.42
CA ARG A 385 2.71 -4.95 11.71
C ARG A 385 1.64 -6.02 11.52
N ILE A 386 1.96 -7.24 11.95
CA ILE A 386 1.00 -8.34 12.03
C ILE A 386 0.59 -8.51 13.51
N PRO A 387 -0.60 -8.03 13.91
CA PRO A 387 -1.02 -8.02 15.33
C PRO A 387 -1.15 -9.42 15.92
N SER A 388 -1.67 -10.37 15.13
CA SER A 388 -1.84 -11.78 15.52
C SER A 388 -1.35 -12.68 14.40
N TRP A 389 -0.28 -13.44 14.67
CA TRP A 389 0.25 -14.43 13.73
C TRP A 389 -0.78 -15.53 13.46
N THR A 390 -1.49 -15.98 14.50
CA THR A 390 -2.56 -16.97 14.39
C THR A 390 -3.70 -16.49 13.50
N ALA A 391 -4.18 -15.26 13.67
CA ALA A 391 -5.25 -14.71 12.83
C ALA A 391 -4.80 -14.56 11.37
N PHE A 392 -3.59 -14.03 11.15
CA PHE A 392 -3.02 -13.90 9.81
C PHE A 392 -2.87 -15.25 9.11
N LEU A 393 -2.26 -16.25 9.79
CA LEU A 393 -2.07 -17.59 9.23
C LEU A 393 -3.39 -18.31 8.95
N ARG A 394 -4.42 -18.11 9.79
CA ARG A 394 -5.77 -18.62 9.52
C ARG A 394 -6.36 -18.00 8.26
N ALA A 395 -6.22 -16.69 8.08
CA ALA A 395 -6.72 -16.00 6.89
C ALA A 395 -6.05 -16.49 5.61
N ILE A 396 -4.74 -16.77 5.64
CA ILE A 396 -3.99 -17.25 4.48
C ILE A 396 -3.87 -18.77 4.37
N ALA A 397 -4.53 -19.56 5.23
CA ALA A 397 -4.44 -21.02 5.21
C ALA A 397 -4.72 -21.63 3.82
N PRO A 398 -5.73 -21.17 3.03
CA PRO A 398 -5.94 -21.69 1.68
C PRO A 398 -4.73 -21.50 0.75
N VAL A 399 -3.98 -20.41 0.92
CA VAL A 399 -2.75 -20.13 0.16
C VAL A 399 -1.63 -21.08 0.59
N LEU A 400 -1.51 -21.37 1.88
CA LEU A 400 -0.52 -22.32 2.41
C LEU A 400 -0.78 -23.75 1.89
N GLU A 401 -2.04 -24.20 1.92
CA GLU A 401 -2.45 -25.50 1.40
C GLU A 401 -2.18 -25.63 -0.10
N HIS A 402 -2.48 -24.58 -0.88
CA HIS A 402 -2.22 -24.59 -2.31
C HIS A 402 -0.72 -24.66 -2.62
N ARG A 403 0.11 -23.93 -1.87
CA ARG A 403 1.58 -23.99 -2.01
C ARG A 403 2.10 -25.40 -1.73
N LEU A 404 1.62 -26.06 -0.67
CA LEU A 404 1.95 -27.45 -0.39
C LEU A 404 1.51 -28.36 -1.53
N ALA A 405 0.23 -28.32 -1.92
CA ALA A 405 -0.33 -29.20 -2.95
C ALA A 405 0.38 -29.07 -4.32
N SER A 406 0.97 -27.90 -4.61
CA SER A 406 1.72 -27.63 -5.83
C SER A 406 3.19 -28.04 -5.74
N ASP A 407 3.71 -28.31 -4.55
CA ASP A 407 5.11 -28.64 -4.32
C ASP A 407 5.37 -30.15 -4.39
N ALA A 408 6.31 -30.55 -5.25
CA ALA A 408 6.58 -31.97 -5.51
C ALA A 408 7.14 -32.73 -4.30
N ALA A 409 7.81 -32.05 -3.36
CA ALA A 409 8.42 -32.69 -2.19
C ALA A 409 7.48 -32.71 -0.97
N PHE A 410 6.59 -31.71 -0.85
CA PHE A 410 5.79 -31.50 0.36
C PHE A 410 4.27 -31.61 0.17
N TYR A 411 3.75 -31.97 -1.00
CA TYR A 411 2.31 -32.06 -1.29
C TYR A 411 1.47 -32.91 -0.32
N ALA A 412 2.07 -33.88 0.38
CA ALA A 412 1.39 -34.73 1.36
C ALA A 412 2.08 -34.71 2.73
N VAL A 413 2.84 -33.66 3.05
CA VAL A 413 3.60 -33.56 4.30
C VAL A 413 2.67 -33.53 5.52
N SER A 414 3.07 -34.19 6.61
CA SER A 414 2.44 -34.04 7.93
C SER A 414 3.48 -33.57 8.94
N ARG A 415 3.30 -32.36 9.47
CA ARG A 415 4.22 -31.69 10.39
C ARG A 415 3.48 -30.73 11.31
N THR A 416 4.03 -30.53 12.51
CA THR A 416 3.65 -29.42 13.39
C THR A 416 4.79 -28.42 13.40
N ILE A 417 4.50 -27.16 13.08
CA ILE A 417 5.46 -26.06 13.08
C ILE A 417 5.05 -25.06 14.18
N VAL A 418 5.97 -24.76 15.08
CA VAL A 418 5.80 -23.77 16.16
C VAL A 418 6.65 -22.54 15.85
N LEU A 419 5.97 -21.42 15.63
CA LEU A 419 6.58 -20.11 15.40
C LEU A 419 6.56 -19.32 16.72
N HIS A 420 7.71 -18.88 17.20
CA HIS A 420 7.80 -18.17 18.49
C HIS A 420 8.77 -16.98 18.44
N LYS A 421 8.59 -16.05 19.40
CA LYS A 421 9.25 -14.72 19.39
C LYS A 421 10.50 -14.63 20.26
N ALA A 422 10.67 -15.55 21.20
CA ALA A 422 11.72 -15.46 22.21
C ALA A 422 12.43 -16.81 22.40
N TYR A 423 13.71 -16.74 22.73
CA TYR A 423 14.51 -17.92 23.03
C TYR A 423 14.00 -18.61 24.30
N ARG A 424 13.79 -19.94 24.24
CA ARG A 424 13.25 -20.79 25.33
C ARG A 424 11.84 -20.47 25.83
N VAL A 425 11.16 -19.48 25.24
CA VAL A 425 9.78 -19.11 25.57
C VAL A 425 8.95 -19.16 24.30
N VAL A 426 8.04 -20.14 24.23
CA VAL A 426 7.16 -20.35 23.07
C VAL A 426 5.76 -19.78 23.27
N GLY A 427 5.39 -19.47 24.52
CA GLY A 427 4.12 -18.85 24.84
C GLY A 427 3.92 -17.49 24.15
N GLY A 428 2.73 -17.27 23.61
CA GLY A 428 2.42 -16.13 22.73
C GLY A 428 2.92 -16.29 21.29
N GLY A 429 3.47 -17.45 20.94
CA GLY A 429 3.70 -17.90 19.57
C GLY A 429 2.47 -18.57 18.95
N THR A 430 2.65 -19.13 17.76
CA THR A 430 1.60 -19.81 16.99
C THR A 430 2.05 -21.21 16.64
N ARG A 431 1.15 -22.18 16.80
CA ARG A 431 1.29 -23.56 16.37
C ARG A 431 0.49 -23.77 15.07
N LEU A 432 1.14 -24.22 14.02
CA LEU A 432 0.55 -24.61 12.74
C LEU A 432 0.67 -26.14 12.59
N ARG A 433 -0.45 -26.84 12.46
CA ARG A 433 -0.50 -28.29 12.19
C ARG A 433 -0.91 -28.53 10.75
N ILE A 434 -0.12 -29.37 10.09
CA ILE A 434 -0.33 -29.81 8.71
C ILE A 434 -0.47 -31.32 8.72
N GLU A 435 -1.51 -31.83 8.07
CA GLU A 435 -1.79 -33.25 7.87
C GLU A 435 -2.03 -33.51 6.39
N CYS A 436 -1.22 -34.37 5.79
CA CYS A 436 -1.32 -34.75 4.39
C CYS A 436 -1.42 -33.54 3.44
N GLY A 437 -0.58 -32.52 3.67
CA GLY A 437 -0.52 -31.29 2.86
C GLY A 437 -1.64 -30.28 3.15
N ARG A 438 -2.50 -30.52 4.14
CA ARG A 438 -3.60 -29.62 4.53
C ARG A 438 -3.40 -29.05 5.92
N VAL A 439 -3.88 -27.84 6.15
CA VAL A 439 -3.81 -27.19 7.46
C VAL A 439 -4.92 -27.76 8.34
N SER A 440 -4.57 -28.58 9.33
CA SER A 440 -5.55 -29.19 10.25
C SER A 440 -5.87 -28.29 11.44
N ALA A 441 -4.90 -27.50 11.91
CA ALA A 441 -5.11 -26.54 13.00
C ALA A 441 -4.11 -25.38 12.96
N ILE A 442 -4.54 -24.21 13.43
CA ILE A 442 -3.67 -23.05 13.71
C ILE A 442 -4.10 -22.48 15.06
N ASP A 443 -3.23 -22.55 16.06
CA ASP A 443 -3.57 -22.23 17.45
C ASP A 443 -2.55 -21.28 18.09
N ASP A 444 -3.04 -20.38 18.93
CA ASP A 444 -2.18 -19.63 19.84
C ASP A 444 -1.58 -20.57 20.88
N ILE A 445 -0.29 -20.37 21.19
CA ILE A 445 0.35 -21.04 22.32
C ILE A 445 0.11 -20.19 23.57
N PRO A 446 -0.47 -20.74 24.65
CA PRO A 446 -0.72 -19.99 25.87
C PRO A 446 0.52 -19.26 26.40
N ARG A 447 0.33 -18.06 26.94
CA ARG A 447 1.43 -17.32 27.59
C ARG A 447 2.01 -18.14 28.74
N GLY A 448 3.32 -18.06 28.94
CA GLY A 448 4.02 -18.77 30.01
C GLY A 448 4.52 -20.17 29.65
N VAL A 449 4.11 -20.74 28.52
CA VAL A 449 4.62 -22.04 28.04
C VAL A 449 6.09 -21.91 27.65
N SER A 450 6.95 -22.73 28.26
CA SER A 450 8.37 -22.79 27.94
C SER A 450 8.65 -23.77 26.78
N GLU A 451 9.81 -23.64 26.17
CA GLU A 451 10.26 -24.59 25.15
C GLU A 451 10.35 -26.02 25.69
N ASN A 452 10.72 -26.21 26.96
CA ASN A 452 10.80 -27.54 27.58
C ASN A 452 9.41 -28.17 27.75
N ASP A 453 8.38 -27.36 28.07
CA ASP A 453 7.01 -27.85 28.18
C ASP A 453 6.51 -28.33 26.82
N LEU A 454 6.82 -27.57 25.76
CA LEU A 454 6.50 -27.94 24.38
C LEU A 454 7.23 -29.22 23.96
N VAL A 455 8.53 -29.34 24.21
CA VAL A 455 9.31 -30.53 23.83
C VAL A 455 8.80 -31.80 24.52
N ARG A 456 8.32 -31.70 25.77
CA ARG A 456 7.71 -32.85 26.46
C ARG A 456 6.36 -33.24 25.86
N ALA A 457 5.56 -32.26 25.45
CA ALA A 457 4.22 -32.48 24.93
C ALA A 457 4.19 -32.89 23.44
N GLU A 458 5.05 -32.28 22.63
CA GLU A 458 5.11 -32.41 21.17
C GLU A 458 6.60 -32.48 20.72
N PRO A 459 7.32 -33.59 21.04
CA PRO A 459 8.78 -33.69 20.80
C PRO A 459 9.17 -33.57 19.32
N ASP A 460 8.26 -33.96 18.41
CA ASP A 460 8.47 -33.93 16.96
C ASP A 460 8.06 -32.59 16.32
N ALA A 461 7.67 -31.58 17.11
CA ALA A 461 7.32 -30.28 16.57
C ALA A 461 8.58 -29.53 16.08
N ASP A 462 8.53 -29.10 14.82
CA ASP A 462 9.53 -28.21 14.24
C ASP A 462 9.35 -26.82 14.83
N ARG A 463 10.43 -26.20 15.31
CA ARG A 463 10.40 -24.90 16.00
C ARG A 463 11.18 -23.88 15.20
N VAL A 464 10.60 -22.70 15.04
CA VAL A 464 11.20 -21.54 14.38
C VAL A 464 11.10 -20.34 15.32
N LEU A 465 12.27 -19.87 15.77
CA LEU A 465 12.41 -18.63 16.50
C LEU A 465 12.52 -17.46 15.52
N LEU A 466 11.53 -16.56 15.55
CA LEU A 466 11.46 -15.33 14.77
C LEU A 466 11.41 -14.14 15.75
N PRO A 467 12.57 -13.59 16.17
CA PRO A 467 12.62 -12.58 17.22
C PRO A 467 12.02 -11.25 16.78
N GLY A 468 11.47 -10.52 17.75
CA GLY A 468 10.93 -9.18 17.54
C GLY A 468 9.78 -9.19 16.54
N THR A 469 9.98 -8.46 15.44
CA THR A 469 8.97 -8.31 14.38
C THR A 469 9.27 -9.09 13.11
N VAL A 470 10.44 -9.77 13.01
CA VAL A 470 11.01 -10.45 11.82
C VAL A 470 10.05 -11.38 11.07
N ALA A 471 9.01 -11.89 11.75
CA ALA A 471 7.96 -12.65 11.10
C ALA A 471 7.24 -11.89 9.98
N CYS A 472 7.17 -10.54 10.00
CA CYS A 472 6.56 -9.80 8.91
C CYS A 472 7.38 -9.97 7.62
N SER A 473 8.72 -9.95 7.73
CA SER A 473 9.62 -10.21 6.61
C SER A 473 9.41 -11.59 5.97
N LEU A 474 9.19 -12.63 6.79
CA LEU A 474 8.89 -13.98 6.31
C LEU A 474 7.49 -14.07 5.70
N PHE A 475 6.46 -13.70 6.47
CA PHE A 475 5.06 -13.90 6.08
C PHE A 475 4.66 -13.11 4.84
N LEU A 476 5.23 -11.92 4.65
CA LEU A 476 5.01 -11.08 3.48
C LEU A 476 5.96 -11.40 2.32
N GLY A 477 6.70 -12.51 2.39
CA GLY A 477 7.57 -13.00 1.31
C GLY A 477 8.71 -12.04 0.97
N HIS A 478 9.09 -11.16 1.90
CA HIS A 478 10.23 -10.24 1.69
C HIS A 478 11.55 -11.02 1.72
N ARG A 479 11.65 -11.99 2.64
CA ARG A 479 12.77 -12.90 2.78
C ARG A 479 12.27 -14.31 3.07
N THR A 480 12.96 -15.32 2.56
CA THR A 480 12.69 -16.70 2.95
C THR A 480 13.32 -17.01 4.32
N LEU A 481 12.91 -18.09 4.99
CA LEU A 481 13.52 -18.51 6.24
C LEU A 481 15.01 -18.84 6.04
N SER A 482 15.37 -19.47 4.92
CA SER A 482 16.77 -19.72 4.56
C SER A 482 17.57 -18.42 4.45
N GLU A 483 17.01 -17.36 3.87
CA GLU A 483 17.68 -16.05 3.80
C GLU A 483 17.81 -15.41 5.18
N LEU A 484 16.80 -15.54 6.04
CA LEU A 484 16.82 -14.98 7.40
C LEU A 484 17.87 -15.66 8.29
N LEU A 485 18.05 -16.98 8.16
CA LEU A 485 19.07 -17.74 8.90
C LEU A 485 20.50 -17.31 8.56
N HIS A 486 20.77 -16.99 7.28
CA HIS A 486 22.10 -16.54 6.85
C HIS A 486 22.46 -15.13 7.33
N GLN A 487 21.48 -14.30 7.70
CA GLN A 487 21.70 -12.90 8.04
C GLN A 487 21.95 -12.61 9.52
N GLN A 488 22.22 -13.63 10.35
CA GLN A 488 22.49 -13.49 11.80
C GLN A 488 21.37 -12.79 12.60
N HIS A 489 20.10 -12.85 12.16
CA HIS A 489 18.94 -12.21 12.82
C HIS A 489 18.52 -12.83 14.16
N GLN A 490 19.39 -13.59 14.84
CA GLN A 490 19.01 -14.44 16.00
C GLN A 490 17.80 -15.36 15.70
N VAL A 491 17.59 -15.66 14.41
CA VAL A 491 16.61 -16.64 13.95
C VAL A 491 17.21 -18.02 14.14
N HIS A 492 16.44 -18.92 14.72
CA HIS A 492 16.88 -20.29 15.00
C HIS A 492 15.81 -21.29 14.58
N VAL A 493 16.27 -22.45 14.11
CA VAL A 493 15.41 -23.59 13.77
C VAL A 493 15.81 -24.81 14.59
N SER A 494 14.85 -25.66 14.92
CA SER A 494 15.11 -26.90 15.67
C SER A 494 15.82 -27.98 14.86
N ALA A 495 15.71 -27.96 13.54
CA ALA A 495 16.27 -28.99 12.67
C ALA A 495 16.66 -28.46 11.28
N PRO A 496 17.64 -29.08 10.59
CA PRO A 496 18.14 -28.62 9.28
C PRO A 496 17.12 -28.67 8.15
N HIS A 497 16.08 -29.51 8.23
CA HIS A 497 15.04 -29.59 7.20
C HIS A 497 13.96 -28.50 7.32
N VAL A 498 13.86 -27.81 8.45
CA VAL A 498 12.79 -26.82 8.69
C VAL A 498 12.77 -25.71 7.64
N PRO A 499 13.91 -25.12 7.22
CA PRO A 499 13.91 -24.05 6.22
C PRO A 499 13.31 -24.47 4.87
N THR A 500 13.49 -25.72 4.45
CA THR A 500 13.00 -26.16 3.13
C THR A 500 11.48 -26.21 3.07
N LEU A 501 10.83 -26.69 4.13
CA LEU A 501 9.36 -26.67 4.23
C LEU A 501 8.82 -25.25 4.43
N VAL A 502 9.44 -24.46 5.31
CA VAL A 502 8.96 -23.10 5.59
C VAL A 502 9.11 -22.18 4.38
N ASP A 503 10.15 -22.36 3.56
CA ASP A 503 10.34 -21.59 2.32
C ASP A 503 9.29 -21.94 1.24
N VAL A 504 8.74 -23.16 1.26
CA VAL A 504 7.58 -23.53 0.42
C VAL A 504 6.30 -22.84 0.92
N LEU A 505 6.11 -22.77 2.24
CA LEU A 505 4.96 -22.08 2.84
C LEU A 505 5.03 -20.55 2.63
N PHE A 506 6.22 -19.97 2.70
CA PHE A 506 6.48 -18.53 2.60
C PHE A 506 7.62 -18.23 1.61
N PRO A 507 7.37 -18.43 0.30
CA PRO A 507 8.37 -18.13 -0.71
C PRO A 507 8.57 -16.62 -0.83
N ARG A 508 9.64 -16.21 -1.53
CA ARG A 508 9.81 -14.82 -1.92
C ARG A 508 8.66 -14.39 -2.83
N MET A 509 8.07 -13.23 -2.54
CA MET A 509 6.94 -12.68 -3.28
C MET A 509 7.30 -11.32 -3.92
N ALA A 510 6.67 -11.04 -5.05
CA ALA A 510 6.62 -9.70 -5.62
C ALA A 510 5.53 -8.90 -4.89
N ASN A 511 5.91 -7.69 -4.47
CA ASN A 511 5.14 -6.81 -3.60
C ASN A 511 5.18 -5.38 -4.15
N ASP A 512 5.31 -5.24 -5.48
CA ASP A 512 5.58 -3.97 -6.14
C ASP A 512 4.31 -3.09 -6.20
N GLU A 513 3.12 -3.71 -6.13
CA GLU A 513 1.82 -3.02 -6.14
C GLU A 513 1.19 -2.82 -4.75
N ILE A 514 2.01 -2.84 -3.69
CA ILE A 514 1.58 -2.35 -2.38
C ILE A 514 1.54 -0.82 -2.44
N HIS A 515 0.41 -0.29 -2.90
CA HIS A 515 0.12 1.12 -2.87
C HIS A 515 -0.73 1.41 -1.66
N GLY A 516 -0.30 2.32 -0.81
CA GLY A 516 -1.23 2.94 0.11
C GLY A 516 -2.15 3.83 -0.72
N LEU A 517 -3.32 3.35 -1.15
CA LEU A 517 -4.31 4.13 -1.92
C LEU A 517 -4.53 5.46 -1.18
N GLN A 518 -3.95 6.55 -1.70
CA GLN A 518 -3.90 7.88 -1.09
C GLN A 518 -4.98 8.76 -1.67
#